data_AF-A0A8C1SDJ7-F1
#
_entry.id   AF-A0A8C1SDJ7-F1
#
_cell.length_a   1.000
_cell.length_b   1.000
_cell.length_c   1.000
_cell.angle_alpha   90.00
_cell.angle_beta   90.00
_cell.angle_gamma   90.00
#
_symmetry.space_group_name_H-M   'P 1'
#
loop_
_entity.id
_entity.type
_entity.pdbx_description
1 polymer ?
#
loop_
_entity_poly.entity_id
_entity_poly.type
_entity_poly.pdbx_seq_one_letter_code
_entity_poly.pdbx_strand_id
1 'polypeptide(L)'
;MRPEPSVSSSAFRAPESSDLEPMQLGRMRLLKGLLFILWRSWSYCSHLSVKSQCTPVNRRILAGGTSISPSEGSHTLIPASVLLNGSVIKCSVLIDSDAEGNFVDVEWAHHYGLPIHSLSSPLTVHSLNGQQLMAVTQITGPVSLITSGNHREEIEFYLFNSPSVSIVLGHPWLSLHNPHINWAENLILSWSSRCHAACLVSAPSSVVCSVLQEEEVDLSLIPGMYHDLRAVFSQSRAASLPPHRPYDCAIDLLPGTSPPRGRLFSLSAPERVAMEKYLSDSLAAGLIRPSSSPAGAGFFFVKKKDGSLRPCIDYHGLNDITVKNRYPLPLMSTAFEVLWGAKFFTKLDLRNAYHLVRIREGDEWKTAFNTPTGHFEYLVLLFGLSNAPAVFQTLVNDVLRDMINDFVFVYLDDI
;
A
#
# COMPACT_ATOMS: atom_id res chain seq x y z
N MET A 1 -32.71 43.25 45.04
CA MET A 1 -31.59 43.51 45.96
C MET A 1 -30.37 42.79 45.39
N ARG A 2 -29.29 43.55 45.19
CA ARG A 2 -27.93 43.20 44.70
C ARG A 2 -27.17 42.25 45.65
N PRO A 3 -25.91 41.80 45.37
CA PRO A 3 -25.01 42.18 44.25
C PRO A 3 -24.21 41.05 43.53
N GLU A 4 -23.68 41.40 42.35
CA GLU A 4 -22.46 40.85 41.72
C GLU A 4 -21.16 41.38 42.38
N PRO A 5 -20.01 40.74 42.10
CA PRO A 5 -18.81 41.49 41.65
C PRO A 5 -18.02 40.72 40.56
N SER A 6 -17.08 41.25 39.79
CA SER A 6 -16.69 42.60 39.34
C SER A 6 -15.59 42.36 38.30
N VAL A 7 -15.65 43.04 37.15
CA VAL A 7 -14.62 43.02 36.11
C VAL A 7 -13.38 43.80 36.57
N SER A 8 -12.16 43.30 36.30
CA SER A 8 -10.93 44.09 36.35
C SER A 8 -10.17 43.99 35.04
N SER A 9 -9.97 45.15 34.41
CA SER A 9 -9.17 45.40 33.22
C SER A 9 -7.68 45.54 33.54
N SER A 10 -6.80 44.98 32.70
CA SER A 10 -5.46 45.54 32.50
C SER A 10 -5.04 45.39 31.04
N ALA A 11 -4.54 46.49 30.47
CA ALA A 11 -4.02 46.60 29.13
C ALA A 11 -2.54 47.04 29.18
N PHE A 12 -1.79 46.62 28.16
CA PHE A 12 -0.44 47.02 27.72
C PHE A 12 0.81 46.58 28.52
N ARG A 13 1.61 45.67 27.93
CA ARG A 13 2.81 46.00 27.12
C ARG A 13 3.47 44.73 26.54
N ALA A 14 3.92 44.80 25.29
CA ALA A 14 4.84 43.84 24.69
C ALA A 14 6.30 44.12 25.14
N PRO A 15 7.17 43.10 25.16
CA PRO A 15 8.59 43.28 24.91
C PRO A 15 9.08 42.49 23.69
N GLU A 16 10.16 43.05 23.15
CA GLU A 16 10.81 42.80 21.88
C GLU A 16 11.63 41.50 21.81
N SER A 17 12.01 41.19 20.58
CA SER A 17 12.95 40.17 20.13
C SER A 17 14.39 40.33 20.66
N SER A 18 14.94 39.26 21.24
CA SER A 18 16.33 38.74 21.18
C SER A 18 16.35 37.60 22.24
N ASP A 19 16.98 36.44 22.14
CA ASP A 19 18.14 35.94 21.44
C ASP A 19 17.96 34.42 21.23
N LEU A 20 18.38 33.92 20.07
CA LEU A 20 18.64 32.50 19.83
C LEU A 20 20.01 32.19 20.41
N GLU A 21 20.12 31.22 21.34
CA GLU A 21 21.29 30.33 21.38
C GLU A 21 20.98 28.92 21.93
N PRO A 22 21.69 27.88 21.44
CA PRO A 22 21.35 26.48 21.65
C PRO A 22 22.24 25.78 22.71
N MET A 23 21.74 24.72 23.34
CA MET A 23 22.55 23.76 24.13
C MET A 23 22.08 22.34 23.84
N GLN A 24 22.79 21.60 22.99
CA GLN A 24 23.89 20.65 23.27
C GLN A 24 23.47 19.31 23.90
N LEU A 25 23.66 18.24 23.11
CA LEU A 25 23.94 16.88 23.57
C LEU A 25 25.36 16.50 23.09
N GLY A 26 26.30 16.31 24.04
CA GLY A 26 27.51 15.48 23.85
C GLY A 26 27.24 14.06 24.37
N ARG A 27 28.02 13.01 24.06
CA ARG A 27 29.48 12.94 23.98
C ARG A 27 29.93 11.74 23.12
N MET A 28 30.80 11.97 22.13
CA MET A 28 32.07 11.24 21.97
C MET A 28 32.94 11.93 20.90
N ARG A 29 34.19 12.23 21.29
CA ARG A 29 35.29 12.76 20.44
C ARG A 29 36.29 11.64 20.21
N LEU A 30 36.97 11.69 19.06
CA LEU A 30 38.39 11.37 18.75
C LEU A 30 38.52 11.42 17.20
N LEU A 31 39.55 11.87 16.51
CA LEU A 31 40.66 12.84 16.64
C LEU A 31 41.13 13.06 15.18
N LYS A 32 41.64 14.26 14.85
CA LYS A 32 42.16 14.62 13.52
C LYS A 32 43.50 13.95 13.21
N GLY A 33 43.74 13.53 11.96
CA GLY A 33 45.10 13.39 11.40
C GLY A 33 45.23 12.52 10.14
N LEU A 34 45.92 13.07 9.11
CA LEU A 34 46.27 12.53 7.76
C LEU A 34 45.14 12.68 6.71
N LEU A 35 44.99 13.75 5.90
CA LEU A 35 45.86 14.71 5.18
C LEU A 35 46.36 14.21 3.79
N PHE A 36 45.98 14.99 2.75
CA PHE A 36 46.45 15.08 1.34
C PHE A 36 46.05 13.94 0.37
N ILE A 37 45.53 14.22 -0.84
CA ILE A 37 45.96 15.24 -1.82
C ILE A 37 44.76 15.92 -2.52
N LEU A 38 44.76 17.25 -2.55
CA LEU A 38 43.95 18.10 -3.44
C LEU A 38 44.86 18.67 -4.56
N TRP A 39 44.25 18.84 -5.73
CA TRP A 39 44.42 19.95 -6.71
C TRP A 39 45.57 19.98 -7.72
N ARG A 40 45.17 20.06 -9.01
CA ARG A 40 45.38 21.21 -9.93
C ARG A 40 44.52 21.02 -11.21
N SER A 41 43.53 21.88 -11.51
CA SER A 41 43.61 23.17 -12.27
C SER A 41 43.64 22.94 -13.80
N TRP A 42 43.04 23.69 -14.74
CA TRP A 42 42.19 24.90 -14.81
C TRP A 42 41.75 25.08 -16.31
N SER A 43 40.55 25.62 -16.56
CA SER A 43 40.08 26.59 -17.60
C SER A 43 40.55 26.64 -19.09
N TYR A 44 39.50 26.85 -19.95
CA TYR A 44 39.37 27.66 -21.19
C TYR A 44 40.14 27.32 -22.49
N CYS A 45 39.42 27.09 -23.61
CA CYS A 45 39.29 28.03 -24.76
C CYS A 45 38.35 27.50 -25.88
N SER A 46 38.03 28.40 -26.80
CA SER A 46 36.83 28.57 -27.64
C SER A 46 36.78 27.91 -29.05
N HIS A 47 35.55 27.86 -29.59
CA HIS A 47 35.14 27.85 -31.01
C HIS A 47 35.88 26.95 -32.02
N LEU A 48 35.18 25.92 -32.52
CA LEU A 48 35.20 25.58 -33.95
C LEU A 48 33.87 24.90 -34.34
N SER A 49 33.14 25.54 -35.26
CA SER A 49 32.03 24.92 -35.99
C SER A 49 32.60 23.88 -36.95
N VAL A 50 32.23 22.62 -36.79
CA VAL A 50 32.27 21.63 -37.86
C VAL A 50 30.96 20.84 -37.82
N LYS A 51 30.12 21.06 -38.84
CA LYS A 51 29.07 20.12 -39.23
C LYS A 51 29.76 18.81 -39.59
N SER A 52 29.45 17.74 -38.87
CA SER A 52 29.85 16.38 -39.24
C SER A 52 28.68 15.44 -39.00
N GLN A 53 28.40 14.64 -40.01
CA GLN A 53 27.24 13.78 -40.20
C GLN A 53 27.02 12.81 -39.02
N CYS A 54 25.75 12.62 -38.65
CA CYS A 54 25.33 11.52 -37.80
C CYS A 54 25.68 10.18 -38.45
N THR A 55 26.69 9.50 -37.92
CA THR A 55 26.88 8.06 -38.07
C THR A 55 25.96 7.31 -37.09
N PRO A 56 25.49 6.10 -37.42
CA PRO A 56 24.57 5.36 -36.55
C PRO A 56 25.28 5.04 -35.23
N VAL A 57 24.63 5.36 -34.12
CA VAL A 57 25.11 5.01 -32.78
C VAL A 57 25.02 3.49 -32.66
N ASN A 58 26.16 2.79 -32.69
CA ASN A 58 26.20 1.40 -32.25
C ASN A 58 25.86 1.36 -30.76
N ARG A 59 24.79 0.66 -30.40
CA ARG A 59 24.42 0.39 -29.01
C ARG A 59 25.58 -0.36 -28.34
N ARG A 60 26.14 0.21 -27.28
CA ARG A 60 27.22 -0.36 -26.46
C ARG A 60 26.64 -0.71 -25.09
N ILE A 61 27.11 -1.78 -24.49
CA ILE A 61 26.71 -2.23 -23.15
C ILE A 61 27.97 -2.45 -22.32
N LEU A 62 28.07 -1.84 -21.15
CA LEU A 62 29.11 -2.08 -20.16
C LEU A 62 28.69 -3.20 -19.18
N ALA A 63 29.63 -4.06 -18.79
CA ALA A 63 29.43 -5.06 -17.74
C ALA A 63 30.61 -5.08 -16.76
N GLY A 64 30.31 -5.09 -15.45
CA GLY A 64 31.28 -5.29 -14.39
C GLY A 64 31.81 -6.73 -14.39
N GLY A 65 33.10 -6.91 -14.67
CA GLY A 65 33.76 -8.21 -14.55
C GLY A 65 34.34 -8.40 -13.17
N THR A 66 33.80 -9.32 -12.38
CA THR A 66 34.46 -9.82 -11.16
C THR A 66 34.88 -11.27 -11.34
N SER A 67 36.17 -11.47 -11.64
CA SER A 67 36.84 -12.74 -11.36
C SER A 67 37.22 -12.76 -9.88
N ILE A 68 36.37 -13.35 -9.03
CA ILE A 68 36.68 -13.52 -7.60
C ILE A 68 36.33 -14.95 -7.22
N SER A 69 37.29 -15.63 -6.59
CA SER A 69 37.17 -16.92 -5.91
C SER A 69 35.95 -16.97 -4.97
N PRO A 70 35.42 -18.17 -4.62
CA PRO A 70 34.21 -18.29 -3.81
C PRO A 70 34.50 -17.89 -2.35
N SER A 71 34.49 -16.59 -2.09
CA SER A 71 34.34 -15.99 -0.76
C SER A 71 32.97 -15.33 -0.73
N GLU A 72 32.18 -15.63 0.30
CA GLU A 72 30.84 -15.14 0.61
C GLU A 72 30.67 -13.63 0.34
N GLY A 73 30.35 -13.29 -0.91
CA GLY A 73 30.02 -11.94 -1.33
C GLY A 73 28.52 -11.74 -1.18
N SER A 74 28.14 -10.75 -0.37
CA SER A 74 26.77 -10.28 -0.16
C SER A 74 26.21 -9.65 -1.44
N HIS A 75 25.91 -10.46 -2.45
CA HIS A 75 25.18 -10.00 -3.63
C HIS A 75 23.72 -9.79 -3.25
N THR A 76 23.17 -8.62 -3.57
CA THR A 76 21.76 -8.30 -3.31
C THR A 76 20.87 -9.05 -4.29
N LEU A 77 20.55 -10.28 -3.90
CA LEU A 77 19.60 -11.15 -4.58
C LEU A 77 18.22 -10.95 -3.97
N ILE A 78 17.29 -10.44 -4.79
CA ILE A 78 15.90 -10.21 -4.38
C ILE A 78 15.05 -11.37 -4.93
N PRO A 79 14.08 -11.91 -4.16
CA PRO A 79 13.17 -12.91 -4.67
C PRO A 79 12.25 -12.33 -5.75
N ALA A 80 12.11 -13.06 -6.86
CA ALA A 80 11.20 -12.74 -7.96
C ALA A 80 10.51 -14.01 -8.47
N SER A 81 9.57 -13.83 -9.39
CA SER A 81 8.95 -14.94 -10.11
C SER A 81 8.68 -14.57 -11.55
N VAL A 82 8.86 -15.52 -12.46
CA VAL A 82 8.50 -15.40 -13.86
C VAL A 82 7.22 -16.19 -14.10
N LEU A 83 6.23 -15.58 -14.76
CA LEU A 83 5.00 -16.24 -15.16
C LEU A 83 5.12 -16.68 -16.62
N LEU A 84 5.07 -17.99 -16.86
CA LEU A 84 5.17 -18.56 -18.21
C LEU A 84 4.09 -19.63 -18.41
N ASN A 85 3.27 -19.49 -19.46
CA ASN A 85 2.22 -20.47 -19.81
C ASN A 85 1.33 -20.88 -18.62
N GLY A 86 1.01 -19.93 -17.73
CA GLY A 86 0.21 -20.16 -16.52
C GLY A 86 0.97 -20.78 -15.34
N SER A 87 2.26 -21.08 -15.48
CA SER A 87 3.13 -21.60 -14.41
C SER A 87 3.99 -20.49 -13.80
N VAL A 88 4.17 -20.53 -12.48
CA VAL A 88 5.00 -19.58 -11.73
C VAL A 88 6.37 -20.20 -11.45
N ILE A 89 7.42 -19.62 -12.01
CA ILE A 89 8.81 -20.05 -11.81
C ILE A 89 9.45 -19.10 -10.80
N LYS A 90 9.80 -19.61 -9.62
CA LYS A 90 10.49 -18.82 -8.59
C LYS A 90 11.97 -18.70 -8.93
N CYS A 91 12.52 -17.48 -8.82
CA CYS A 91 13.91 -17.21 -9.08
C CYS A 91 14.42 -16.07 -8.19
N SER A 92 15.74 -15.88 -8.18
CA SER A 92 16.37 -14.72 -7.55
C SER A 92 16.90 -13.80 -8.64
N VAL A 93 16.63 -12.50 -8.50
CA VAL A 93 17.13 -11.45 -9.38
C VAL A 93 18.28 -10.71 -8.69
N LEU A 94 19.38 -10.53 -9.40
CA LEU A 94 20.46 -9.64 -8.97
C LEU A 94 20.10 -8.21 -9.36
N ILE A 95 20.21 -7.28 -8.41
CA ILE A 95 20.15 -5.86 -8.69
C ILE A 95 21.56 -5.34 -8.95
N ASP A 96 21.80 -4.79 -10.13
CA ASP A 96 23.11 -4.28 -10.54
C ASP A 96 22.97 -2.90 -11.19
N SER A 97 23.36 -1.84 -10.46
CA SER A 97 23.32 -0.48 -10.98
C SER A 97 24.34 -0.20 -12.09
N ASP A 98 25.37 -1.05 -12.22
CA ASP A 98 26.43 -0.91 -13.21
C ASP A 98 26.13 -1.68 -14.49
N ALA A 99 25.06 -2.48 -14.51
CA ALA A 99 24.57 -3.18 -15.69
C ALA A 99 23.75 -2.23 -16.57
N GLU A 100 24.18 -2.00 -17.83
CA GLU A 100 23.47 -1.13 -18.78
C GLU A 100 22.24 -1.80 -19.45
N GLY A 101 21.95 -3.05 -19.09
CA GLY A 101 20.83 -3.83 -19.61
C GLY A 101 20.22 -4.73 -18.55
N ASN A 102 19.08 -5.34 -18.89
CA ASN A 102 18.50 -6.42 -18.11
C ASN A 102 18.90 -7.74 -18.77
N PHE A 103 19.36 -8.70 -17.99
CA PHE A 103 19.92 -9.94 -18.50
C PHE A 103 19.29 -11.18 -17.90
N VAL A 104 19.30 -12.27 -18.66
CA VAL A 104 18.88 -13.61 -18.20
C VAL A 104 19.91 -14.65 -18.65
N ASP A 105 20.22 -15.59 -17.77
CA ASP A 105 21.16 -16.66 -18.07
C ASP A 105 20.62 -17.55 -19.21
N VAL A 106 21.50 -17.88 -20.15
CA VAL A 106 21.17 -18.64 -21.36
C VAL A 106 20.69 -20.05 -21.05
N GLU A 107 21.33 -20.77 -20.13
CA GLU A 107 20.93 -22.13 -19.77
C GLU A 107 19.60 -22.12 -19.03
N TRP A 108 19.41 -21.16 -18.13
CA TRP A 108 18.17 -20.95 -17.41
C TRP A 108 16.99 -20.63 -18.35
N ALA A 109 17.21 -19.71 -19.31
CA ALA A 109 16.19 -19.33 -20.29
C ALA A 109 15.77 -20.52 -21.17
N HIS A 110 16.72 -21.34 -21.61
CA HIS A 110 16.45 -22.55 -22.38
C HIS A 110 15.75 -23.63 -21.55
N HIS A 111 16.15 -23.84 -20.30
CA HIS A 111 15.57 -24.83 -19.40
C HIS A 111 14.07 -24.61 -19.19
N TYR A 112 13.67 -23.36 -18.97
CA TYR A 112 12.27 -23.00 -18.76
C TYR A 112 11.51 -22.65 -20.04
N GLY A 113 12.17 -22.69 -21.20
CA GLY A 113 11.52 -22.48 -22.50
C GLY A 113 11.04 -21.05 -22.73
N LEU A 114 11.83 -20.05 -22.33
CA LEU A 114 11.52 -18.65 -22.66
C LEU A 114 11.53 -18.44 -24.19
N PRO A 115 10.65 -17.57 -24.73
CA PRO A 115 10.72 -17.19 -26.13
C PRO A 115 12.03 -16.45 -26.39
N ILE A 116 12.88 -16.94 -27.30
CA ILE A 116 14.19 -16.36 -27.60
C ILE A 116 14.28 -16.00 -29.08
N HIS A 117 14.80 -14.81 -29.38
CA HIS A 117 15.00 -14.29 -30.71
C HIS A 117 16.44 -13.82 -30.92
N SER A 118 16.95 -13.94 -32.14
CA SER A 118 18.24 -13.35 -32.51
C SER A 118 18.10 -11.85 -32.70
N LEU A 119 19.06 -11.09 -32.16
CA LEU A 119 19.17 -9.65 -32.40
C LEU A 119 19.57 -9.39 -33.86
N SER A 120 18.97 -8.36 -34.46
CA SER A 120 19.32 -7.90 -35.80
C SER A 120 20.76 -7.37 -35.91
N SER A 121 21.31 -6.87 -34.79
CA SER A 121 22.70 -6.46 -34.63
C SER A 121 23.21 -6.92 -33.27
N PRO A 122 24.31 -7.71 -33.19
CA PRO A 122 24.91 -8.10 -31.92
C PRO A 122 25.32 -6.90 -31.06
N LEU A 123 25.10 -7.01 -29.75
CA LEU A 123 25.52 -6.02 -28.75
C LEU A 123 26.85 -6.45 -28.15
N THR A 124 27.88 -5.64 -28.35
CA THR A 124 29.19 -5.88 -27.75
C THR A 124 29.23 -5.39 -26.30
N VAL A 125 29.60 -6.29 -25.40
CA VAL A 125 29.78 -6.05 -23.97
C VAL A 125 31.24 -5.75 -23.69
N HIS A 126 31.52 -4.63 -23.03
CA HIS A 126 32.87 -4.21 -22.67
C HIS A 126 33.05 -4.17 -21.15
N SER A 127 34.26 -4.46 -20.67
CA SER A 127 34.66 -4.18 -19.29
C SER A 127 34.80 -2.68 -19.06
N LEU A 128 34.88 -2.27 -17.80
CA LEU A 128 35.18 -0.88 -17.41
C LEU A 128 36.50 -0.34 -18.01
N ASN A 129 37.40 -1.24 -18.42
CA ASN A 129 38.68 -0.89 -19.07
C ASN A 129 38.56 -0.83 -20.61
N GLY A 130 37.34 -0.93 -21.17
CA GLY A 130 37.07 -0.90 -22.61
C GLY A 130 37.36 -2.21 -23.35
N GLN A 131 37.87 -3.24 -22.67
CA GLN A 131 38.12 -4.55 -23.27
C GLN A 131 36.80 -5.25 -23.59
N GLN A 132 36.61 -5.69 -24.84
CA GLN A 132 35.45 -6.46 -25.23
C GLN A 132 35.48 -7.83 -24.52
N LEU A 133 34.44 -8.12 -23.76
CA LEU A 133 34.29 -9.35 -22.99
C LEU A 133 33.50 -10.40 -23.79
N MET A 134 32.37 -10.00 -24.35
CA MET A 134 31.47 -10.89 -25.09
C MET A 134 30.56 -10.12 -26.04
N ALA A 135 29.86 -10.84 -26.92
CA ALA A 135 28.80 -10.28 -27.75
C ALA A 135 27.48 -10.96 -27.41
N VAL A 136 26.49 -10.17 -26.99
CA VAL A 136 25.12 -10.63 -26.82
C VAL A 136 24.46 -10.63 -28.19
N THR A 137 23.98 -11.80 -28.61
CA THR A 137 23.38 -12.00 -29.94
C THR A 137 21.90 -12.34 -29.85
N GLN A 138 21.37 -12.55 -28.64
CA GLN A 138 20.02 -13.04 -28.40
C GLN A 138 19.32 -12.20 -27.32
N ILE A 139 18.01 -12.08 -27.47
CA ILE A 139 17.10 -11.43 -26.53
C ILE A 139 15.87 -12.31 -26.36
N THR A 140 15.24 -12.27 -25.19
CA THR A 140 13.93 -12.89 -25.02
C THR A 140 12.84 -12.08 -25.74
N GLY A 141 11.70 -12.71 -26.03
CA GLY A 141 10.44 -11.96 -26.17
C GLY A 141 10.00 -11.39 -24.82
N PRO A 142 8.85 -10.69 -24.77
CA PRO A 142 8.30 -10.18 -23.51
C PRO A 142 8.07 -11.32 -22.50
N VAL A 143 8.57 -11.12 -21.28
CA VAL A 143 8.44 -12.04 -20.16
C VAL A 143 7.70 -11.32 -19.02
N SER A 144 6.62 -11.94 -18.52
CA SER A 144 5.94 -11.50 -17.31
C SER A 144 6.82 -11.73 -16.08
N LEU A 145 7.37 -10.65 -15.52
CA LEU A 145 8.15 -10.65 -14.30
C LEU A 145 7.31 -10.14 -13.11
N ILE A 146 7.41 -10.82 -11.98
CA ILE A 146 6.82 -10.43 -10.70
C ILE A 146 7.96 -10.18 -9.70
N THR A 147 8.05 -8.96 -9.17
CA THR A 147 9.02 -8.58 -8.14
C THR A 147 8.30 -8.07 -6.89
N SER A 148 8.89 -8.29 -5.71
CA SER A 148 8.32 -7.85 -4.42
C SER A 148 6.85 -8.27 -4.17
N GLY A 149 6.41 -9.38 -4.78
CA GLY A 149 5.09 -9.99 -4.59
C GLY A 149 3.92 -9.36 -5.36
N ASN A 150 3.98 -8.08 -5.72
CA ASN A 150 2.85 -7.36 -6.32
C ASN A 150 3.22 -6.43 -7.49
N HIS A 151 4.51 -6.17 -7.72
CA HIS A 151 4.95 -5.45 -8.90
C HIS A 151 5.02 -6.43 -10.07
N ARG A 152 4.27 -6.14 -11.14
CA ARG A 152 4.19 -6.95 -12.35
C ARG A 152 4.53 -6.10 -13.57
N GLU A 153 5.32 -6.66 -14.47
CA GLU A 153 5.64 -6.04 -15.74
C GLU A 153 5.92 -7.08 -16.82
N GLU A 154 5.84 -6.65 -18.08
CA GLU A 154 6.39 -7.36 -19.22
C GLU A 154 7.76 -6.77 -19.54
N ILE A 155 8.79 -7.61 -19.55
CA ILE A 155 10.18 -7.18 -19.71
C ILE A 155 10.93 -8.15 -20.63
N GLU A 156 11.83 -7.60 -21.45
CA GLU A 156 12.72 -8.38 -22.31
C GLU A 156 14.13 -8.41 -21.71
N PHE A 157 14.80 -9.56 -21.84
CA PHE A 157 16.13 -9.78 -21.29
C PHE A 157 17.13 -10.15 -22.38
N TYR A 158 18.32 -9.57 -22.28
CA TYR A 158 19.48 -9.96 -23.06
C TYR A 158 20.07 -11.26 -22.51
N LEU A 159 20.37 -12.22 -23.40
CA LEU A 159 20.93 -13.48 -22.96
C LEU A 159 22.42 -13.32 -22.66
N PHE A 160 22.84 -13.79 -21.49
CA PHE A 160 24.24 -13.86 -21.09
C PHE A 160 24.56 -15.24 -20.49
N ASN A 161 25.83 -15.54 -20.30
CA ASN A 161 26.26 -16.80 -19.70
C ASN A 161 26.77 -16.54 -18.28
N SER A 162 26.00 -16.95 -17.28
CA SER A 162 26.38 -16.82 -15.87
C SER A 162 25.73 -17.93 -15.03
N PRO A 163 26.48 -18.98 -14.69
CA PRO A 163 25.93 -20.11 -13.95
C PRO A 163 25.54 -19.77 -12.50
N SER A 164 25.93 -18.61 -11.97
CA SER A 164 25.66 -18.20 -10.58
C SER A 164 24.42 -17.30 -10.42
N VAL A 165 23.91 -16.69 -11.49
CA VAL A 165 22.83 -15.70 -11.42
C VAL A 165 21.86 -15.88 -12.57
N SER A 166 20.60 -16.16 -12.26
CA SER A 166 19.57 -16.43 -13.28
C SER A 166 19.13 -15.17 -14.02
N ILE A 167 18.89 -14.06 -13.31
CA ILE A 167 18.40 -12.80 -13.89
C ILE A 167 19.12 -11.62 -13.25
N VAL A 168 19.46 -10.63 -14.06
CA VAL A 168 20.03 -9.34 -13.63
C VAL A 168 19.10 -8.21 -14.05
N LEU A 169 18.71 -7.37 -13.08
CA LEU A 169 17.98 -6.12 -13.33
C LEU A 169 18.95 -4.96 -13.24
N GLY A 170 19.17 -4.32 -14.39
CA GLY A 170 20.18 -3.29 -14.57
C GLY A 170 19.68 -1.88 -14.32
N HIS A 171 20.55 -0.91 -14.63
CA HIS A 171 20.25 0.52 -14.61
C HIS A 171 18.95 0.92 -15.35
N PRO A 172 18.58 0.35 -16.51
CA PRO A 172 17.33 0.70 -17.17
C PRO A 172 16.10 0.38 -16.30
N TRP A 173 16.09 -0.79 -15.65
CA TRP A 173 15.01 -1.18 -14.75
C TRP A 173 14.99 -0.31 -13.48
N LEU A 174 16.16 -0.06 -12.89
CA LEU A 174 16.32 0.80 -11.71
C LEU A 174 15.85 2.23 -11.97
N SER A 175 16.24 2.81 -13.10
CA SER A 175 15.83 4.17 -13.48
C SER A 175 14.34 4.27 -13.75
N LEU A 176 13.76 3.24 -14.36
CA LEU A 176 12.36 3.21 -14.76
C LEU A 176 11.41 3.08 -13.57
N HIS A 177 11.78 2.24 -12.60
CA HIS A 177 10.92 1.91 -11.46
C HIS A 177 11.28 2.65 -10.18
N ASN A 178 12.52 3.10 -10.05
CA ASN A 178 13.07 3.85 -8.92
C ASN A 178 12.62 3.30 -7.55
N PRO A 179 12.89 2.01 -7.25
CA PRO A 179 12.48 1.39 -6.00
C PRO A 179 13.33 1.86 -4.82
N HIS A 180 12.73 1.86 -3.62
CA HIS A 180 13.48 2.00 -2.38
C HIS A 180 13.92 0.62 -1.89
N ILE A 181 15.23 0.35 -1.90
CA ILE A 181 15.79 -0.98 -1.58
C ILE A 181 16.43 -0.96 -0.21
N ASN A 182 16.06 -1.91 0.65
CA ASN A 182 16.83 -2.25 1.84
C ASN A 182 17.95 -3.21 1.46
N TRP A 183 19.15 -2.68 1.25
CA TRP A 183 20.34 -3.45 0.88
C TRP A 183 20.82 -4.41 1.97
N ALA A 184 20.51 -4.15 3.24
CA ALA A 184 20.91 -5.02 4.35
C ALA A 184 20.03 -6.29 4.42
N GLU A 185 18.75 -6.16 4.06
CA GLU A 185 17.77 -7.25 4.10
C GLU A 185 17.49 -7.86 2.71
N ASN A 186 18.05 -7.28 1.65
CA ASN A 186 17.78 -7.63 0.25
C ASN A 186 16.29 -7.57 -0.11
N LEU A 187 15.61 -6.50 0.31
CA LEU A 187 14.16 -6.29 0.10
C LEU A 187 13.87 -4.99 -0.62
N ILE A 188 12.79 -4.97 -1.41
CA ILE A 188 12.20 -3.73 -1.91
C ILE A 188 11.16 -3.25 -0.90
N LEU A 189 11.36 -2.05 -0.36
CA LEU A 189 10.51 -1.46 0.67
C LEU A 189 9.31 -0.70 0.08
N SER A 190 9.54 0.01 -1.03
CA SER A 190 8.51 0.81 -1.69
C SER A 190 8.86 1.12 -3.14
N TRP A 191 7.87 1.60 -3.89
CA TRP A 191 7.95 1.83 -5.32
C TRP A 191 7.73 3.31 -5.69
N SER A 192 8.12 3.72 -6.89
CA SER A 192 7.80 5.06 -7.39
C SER A 192 6.29 5.27 -7.61
N SER A 193 5.84 6.53 -7.69
CA SER A 193 4.44 6.86 -8.02
C SER A 193 3.99 6.28 -9.35
N ARG A 194 4.90 6.20 -10.34
CA ARG A 194 4.67 5.52 -11.62
C ARG A 194 4.32 4.05 -11.41
N CYS A 195 5.10 3.35 -10.60
CA CYS A 195 4.84 1.94 -10.31
C CYS A 195 3.50 1.75 -9.60
N HIS A 196 3.17 2.62 -8.63
CA HIS A 196 1.87 2.57 -7.95
C HIS A 196 0.69 2.67 -8.92
N ALA A 197 0.83 3.48 -9.99
CA ALA A 197 -0.23 3.66 -10.98
C ALA A 197 -0.29 2.56 -12.06
N ALA A 198 0.86 1.95 -12.42
CA ALA A 198 0.96 1.15 -13.64
C ALA A 198 1.56 -0.25 -13.48
N CYS A 199 2.33 -0.51 -12.42
CA CYS A 199 3.08 -1.77 -12.26
C CYS A 199 2.62 -2.56 -11.03
N LEU A 200 2.13 -1.88 -9.98
CA LEU A 200 1.58 -2.55 -8.82
C LEU A 200 0.19 -3.06 -9.17
N VAL A 201 0.13 -4.37 -9.37
CA VAL A 201 -1.13 -5.08 -9.38
C VAL A 201 -1.41 -5.43 -7.93
N SER A 202 -2.62 -5.21 -7.44
CA SER A 202 -3.01 -5.74 -6.12
C SER A 202 -2.55 -7.19 -6.07
N ALA A 203 -1.79 -7.56 -5.04
CA ALA A 203 -1.34 -8.94 -4.88
C ALA A 203 -2.57 -9.82 -5.15
N PRO A 204 -2.48 -10.82 -6.04
CA PRO A 204 -3.56 -11.80 -6.05
C PRO A 204 -3.61 -12.29 -4.62
N SER A 205 -4.77 -12.15 -3.96
CA SER A 205 -4.96 -12.75 -2.65
C SER A 205 -4.36 -14.14 -2.74
N SER A 206 -3.55 -14.56 -1.77
CA SER A 206 -2.93 -15.88 -1.69
C SER A 206 -3.94 -17.04 -1.62
N VAL A 207 -5.19 -16.79 -1.99
CA VAL A 207 -6.10 -17.75 -2.57
C VAL A 207 -5.43 -18.22 -3.86
N VAL A 208 -4.77 -19.37 -3.77
CA VAL A 208 -4.81 -20.39 -4.83
C VAL A 208 -6.08 -20.12 -5.63
N CYS A 209 -5.97 -19.89 -6.93
CA CYS A 209 -7.12 -19.98 -7.80
C CYS A 209 -7.57 -21.45 -7.77
N SER A 210 -8.16 -21.88 -6.65
CA SER A 210 -9.37 -22.64 -6.73
C SER A 210 -10.20 -21.79 -7.66
N VAL A 211 -10.42 -22.31 -8.87
CA VAL A 211 -11.73 -22.24 -9.53
C VAL A 211 -12.70 -21.68 -8.50
N LEU A 212 -13.25 -20.48 -8.70
CA LEU A 212 -14.32 -19.96 -7.85
C LEU A 212 -15.23 -21.16 -7.58
N GLN A 213 -15.07 -21.79 -6.42
CA GLN A 213 -16.12 -22.62 -5.88
C GLN A 213 -17.11 -21.51 -5.61
N GLU A 214 -18.09 -21.38 -6.51
CA GLU A 214 -19.29 -20.64 -6.17
C GLU A 214 -19.64 -21.16 -4.79
N GLU A 215 -19.45 -20.32 -3.78
CA GLU A 215 -19.93 -20.60 -2.45
C GLU A 215 -21.38 -20.99 -2.67
N GLU A 216 -21.73 -22.25 -2.36
CA GLU A 216 -23.13 -22.67 -2.42
C GLU A 216 -23.85 -21.84 -1.36
N VAL A 217 -24.44 -20.75 -1.81
CA VAL A 217 -25.28 -19.91 -0.97
C VAL A 217 -26.52 -20.73 -0.68
N ASP A 218 -26.74 -21.04 0.59
CA ASP A 218 -27.95 -21.71 1.01
C ASP A 218 -29.16 -20.80 0.77
N LEU A 219 -29.92 -21.10 -0.28
CA LEU A 219 -31.14 -20.39 -0.66
C LEU A 219 -32.41 -21.04 -0.06
N SER A 220 -32.28 -22.05 0.82
CA SER A 220 -33.43 -22.80 1.36
C SER A 220 -34.45 -21.92 2.08
N LEU A 221 -33.97 -20.86 2.74
CA LEU A 221 -34.79 -19.87 3.43
C LEU A 221 -35.18 -18.67 2.56
N ILE A 222 -34.68 -18.62 1.32
CA ILE A 222 -34.86 -17.49 0.41
C ILE A 222 -35.96 -17.84 -0.59
N PRO A 223 -37.04 -17.05 -0.66
CA PRO A 223 -38.09 -17.28 -1.64
C PRO A 223 -37.56 -17.29 -3.09
N GLY A 224 -38.11 -18.18 -3.93
CA GLY A 224 -37.61 -18.44 -5.28
C GLY A 224 -37.53 -17.21 -6.19
N MET A 225 -38.39 -16.21 -5.98
CA MET A 225 -38.38 -14.96 -6.73
C MET A 225 -37.19 -14.04 -6.45
N TYR A 226 -36.33 -14.36 -5.46
CA TYR A 226 -35.10 -13.61 -5.16
C TYR A 226 -33.82 -14.40 -5.47
N HIS A 227 -33.95 -15.56 -6.12
CA HIS A 227 -32.79 -16.42 -6.43
C HIS A 227 -31.87 -15.79 -7.49
N ASP A 228 -32.38 -14.86 -8.30
CA ASP A 228 -31.59 -14.01 -9.19
C ASP A 228 -30.60 -13.11 -8.42
N LEU A 229 -30.95 -12.74 -7.20
CA LEU A 229 -30.10 -11.98 -6.27
C LEU A 229 -29.17 -12.86 -5.44
N ARG A 230 -28.98 -14.16 -5.74
CA ARG A 230 -28.17 -15.09 -4.93
C ARG A 230 -26.81 -14.53 -4.45
N ALA A 231 -26.17 -13.71 -5.28
CA ALA A 231 -24.87 -13.13 -4.99
C ALA A 231 -24.88 -12.16 -3.79
N VAL A 232 -26.01 -11.51 -3.49
CA VAL A 232 -26.12 -10.55 -2.36
C VAL A 232 -26.17 -11.26 -1.00
N PHE A 233 -26.48 -12.57 -1.00
CA PHE A 233 -26.58 -13.39 0.21
C PHE A 233 -25.28 -14.15 0.53
N SER A 234 -24.25 -14.06 -0.32
CA SER A 234 -22.94 -14.69 -0.10
C SER A 234 -22.23 -14.09 1.12
N GLN A 235 -21.86 -14.95 2.06
CA GLN A 235 -21.16 -14.54 3.28
C GLN A 235 -19.70 -14.19 2.98
N SER A 236 -19.04 -14.97 2.12
CA SER A 236 -17.65 -14.70 1.73
C SER A 236 -17.50 -13.36 1.03
N ARG A 237 -18.43 -13.01 0.13
CA ARG A 237 -18.43 -11.71 -0.55
C ARG A 237 -18.66 -10.55 0.41
N ALA A 238 -19.60 -10.69 1.34
CA ALA A 238 -19.86 -9.66 2.35
C ALA A 238 -18.69 -9.45 3.32
N ALA A 239 -17.89 -10.50 3.56
CA ALA A 239 -16.69 -10.42 4.39
C ALA A 239 -15.44 -9.97 3.63
N SER A 240 -15.48 -9.96 2.30
CA SER A 240 -14.35 -9.58 1.46
C SER A 240 -14.16 -8.06 1.39
N LEU A 241 -12.94 -7.66 1.07
CA LEU A 241 -12.57 -6.27 0.87
C LEU A 241 -13.35 -5.64 -0.30
N PRO A 242 -14.18 -4.61 -0.08
CA PRO A 242 -14.92 -3.96 -1.16
C PRO A 242 -13.98 -3.18 -2.09
N PRO A 243 -14.37 -2.93 -3.35
CA PRO A 243 -13.63 -2.04 -4.24
C PRO A 243 -13.74 -0.59 -3.76
N HIS A 244 -12.77 0.25 -4.17
CA HIS A 244 -12.83 1.70 -3.98
C HIS A 244 -13.97 2.33 -4.79
N ARG A 245 -14.62 3.35 -4.22
CA ARG A 245 -15.79 4.02 -4.79
C ARG A 245 -15.79 5.52 -4.46
N PRO A 246 -16.62 6.35 -5.12
CA PRO A 246 -16.64 7.81 -4.87
C PRO A 246 -17.03 8.21 -3.43
N TYR A 247 -17.65 7.31 -2.69
CA TYR A 247 -18.13 7.49 -1.31
C TYR A 247 -17.21 6.84 -0.27
N ASP A 248 -15.96 6.56 -0.64
CA ASP A 248 -14.94 6.13 0.31
C ASP A 248 -14.77 7.18 1.43
N CYS A 249 -14.57 6.69 2.64
CA CYS A 249 -14.49 7.54 3.82
C CYS A 249 -13.17 8.32 3.83
N ALA A 250 -13.24 9.60 3.49
CA ALA A 250 -12.17 10.56 3.72
C ALA A 250 -12.00 10.86 5.22
N ILE A 251 -10.75 10.96 5.66
CA ILE A 251 -10.38 11.38 7.02
C ILE A 251 -9.58 12.68 6.91
N ASP A 252 -10.28 13.77 6.60
CA ASP A 252 -9.67 15.09 6.52
C ASP A 252 -9.37 15.62 7.93
N LEU A 253 -8.12 16.00 8.17
CA LEU A 253 -7.67 16.50 9.46
C LEU A 253 -7.72 18.03 9.51
N LEU A 254 -7.88 18.60 10.70
CA LEU A 254 -7.76 20.03 10.90
C LEU A 254 -6.33 20.50 10.53
N PRO A 255 -6.16 21.68 9.90
CA PRO A 255 -4.84 22.17 9.50
C PRO A 255 -3.84 22.18 10.66
N GLY A 256 -2.64 21.65 10.43
CA GLY A 256 -1.57 21.62 11.41
C GLY A 256 -1.70 20.53 12.51
N THR A 257 -2.67 19.63 12.38
CA THR A 257 -2.84 18.51 13.34
C THR A 257 -2.30 17.19 12.77
N SER A 258 -1.93 16.29 13.68
CA SER A 258 -1.52 14.92 13.36
C SER A 258 -2.19 13.95 14.32
N PRO A 259 -2.57 12.73 13.88
CA PRO A 259 -3.17 11.75 14.77
C PRO A 259 -2.28 11.47 15.98
N PRO A 260 -2.84 11.47 17.21
CA PRO A 260 -2.05 11.20 18.39
C PRO A 260 -1.69 9.71 18.48
N ARG A 261 -0.60 9.42 19.19
CA ARG A 261 -0.30 8.05 19.60
C ARG A 261 -1.24 7.66 20.74
N GLY A 262 -2.08 6.68 20.51
CA GLY A 262 -2.98 6.11 21.50
C GLY A 262 -2.26 5.23 22.51
N ARG A 263 -2.92 5.00 23.65
CA ARG A 263 -2.43 4.09 24.70
C ARG A 263 -2.59 2.63 24.27
N LEU A 264 -1.67 1.79 24.72
CA LEU A 264 -1.83 0.34 24.65
C LEU A 264 -2.69 -0.12 25.84
N PHE A 265 -3.76 -0.88 25.57
CA PHE A 265 -4.59 -1.44 26.61
C PHE A 265 -4.09 -2.82 27.04
N SER A 266 -4.16 -3.10 28.34
CA SER A 266 -3.93 -4.44 28.87
C SER A 266 -5.14 -5.32 28.56
N LEU A 267 -4.88 -6.47 27.92
CA LEU A 267 -5.90 -7.47 27.59
C LEU A 267 -5.79 -8.68 28.52
N SER A 268 -6.91 -9.15 29.04
CA SER A 268 -7.00 -10.41 29.76
C SER A 268 -6.72 -11.61 28.84
N ALA A 269 -6.44 -12.79 29.40
CA ALA A 269 -6.15 -13.98 28.58
C ALA A 269 -7.26 -14.31 27.56
N PRO A 270 -8.56 -14.29 27.91
CA PRO A 270 -9.63 -14.49 26.92
C PRO A 270 -9.66 -13.41 25.83
N GLU A 271 -9.40 -12.15 26.19
CA GLU A 271 -9.35 -11.03 25.24
C GLU A 271 -8.15 -11.14 24.30
N ARG A 272 -7.00 -11.64 24.76
CA ARG A 272 -5.84 -11.88 23.89
C ARG A 272 -6.13 -12.94 22.84
N VAL A 273 -6.76 -14.05 23.22
CA VAL A 273 -7.17 -15.09 22.27
C VAL A 273 -8.19 -14.54 21.26
N ALA A 274 -9.16 -13.75 21.74
CA ALA A 274 -10.14 -13.11 20.87
C ALA A 274 -9.49 -12.09 19.91
N MET A 275 -8.48 -11.35 20.38
CA MET A 275 -7.71 -10.41 19.56
C MET A 275 -6.92 -11.13 18.48
N GLU A 276 -6.16 -12.18 18.82
CA GLU A 276 -5.35 -12.93 17.86
C GLU A 276 -6.23 -13.54 16.77
N LYS A 277 -7.38 -14.10 17.17
CA LYS A 277 -8.40 -14.56 16.22
C LYS A 277 -8.92 -13.42 15.33
N TYR A 278 -9.32 -12.30 15.94
CA TYR A 278 -9.83 -11.15 15.20
C TYR A 278 -8.82 -10.61 14.17
N LEU A 279 -7.55 -10.49 14.56
CA LEU A 279 -6.47 -10.05 13.68
C LEU A 279 -6.25 -11.03 12.54
N SER A 280 -6.18 -12.33 12.83
CA SER A 280 -6.03 -13.38 11.82
C SER A 280 -7.16 -13.35 10.80
N ASP A 281 -8.41 -13.32 11.27
CA ASP A 281 -9.60 -13.32 10.42
C ASP A 281 -9.66 -12.03 9.57
N SER A 282 -9.36 -10.87 10.17
CA SER A 282 -9.41 -9.57 9.48
C SER A 282 -8.27 -9.39 8.47
N LEU A 283 -7.08 -9.93 8.75
CA LEU A 283 -5.95 -9.97 7.81
C LEU A 283 -6.26 -10.90 6.64
N ALA A 284 -6.79 -12.09 6.91
CA ALA A 284 -7.17 -13.05 5.87
C ALA A 284 -8.27 -12.50 4.95
N ALA A 285 -9.23 -11.75 5.52
CA ALA A 285 -10.27 -11.05 4.77
C ALA A 285 -9.77 -9.78 4.03
N GLY A 286 -8.55 -9.33 4.32
CA GLY A 286 -7.98 -8.11 3.75
C GLY A 286 -8.59 -6.81 4.28
N LEU A 287 -9.32 -6.85 5.40
CA LEU A 287 -9.96 -5.67 6.00
C LEU A 287 -8.94 -4.76 6.72
N ILE A 288 -7.85 -5.37 7.20
CA ILE A 288 -6.71 -4.68 7.83
C ILE A 288 -5.41 -5.12 7.19
N ARG A 289 -4.34 -4.35 7.41
CA ARG A 289 -2.96 -4.73 7.07
C ARG A 289 -1.96 -4.29 8.14
N PRO A 290 -0.76 -4.88 8.21
CA PRO A 290 0.32 -4.34 9.03
C PRO A 290 0.61 -2.88 8.67
N SER A 291 0.86 -2.05 9.68
CA SER A 291 1.09 -0.61 9.50
C SER A 291 2.49 -0.21 9.96
N SER A 292 3.02 0.85 9.36
CA SER A 292 4.20 1.60 9.80
C SER A 292 3.84 3.07 10.09
N SER A 293 2.56 3.34 10.29
CA SER A 293 2.01 4.67 10.50
C SER A 293 2.57 5.35 11.75
N PRO A 294 2.73 6.69 11.74
CA PRO A 294 3.00 7.44 12.97
C PRO A 294 1.79 7.50 13.92
N ALA A 295 0.58 7.21 13.43
CA ALA A 295 -0.63 7.12 14.23
C ALA A 295 -0.71 5.78 14.98
N GLY A 296 -1.58 5.66 15.98
CA GLY A 296 -1.77 4.38 16.62
C GLY A 296 -2.78 4.40 17.76
N ALA A 297 -4.07 4.32 17.43
CA ALA A 297 -5.14 4.23 18.39
C ALA A 297 -5.07 2.96 19.25
N GLY A 298 -5.65 2.98 20.44
CA GLY A 298 -5.63 1.82 21.34
C GLY A 298 -6.73 0.80 21.01
N PHE A 299 -6.38 -0.49 20.95
CA PHE A 299 -7.33 -1.58 20.76
C PHE A 299 -7.79 -2.20 22.09
N PHE A 300 -9.09 -2.42 22.26
CA PHE A 300 -9.67 -3.06 23.43
C PHE A 300 -10.98 -3.79 23.08
N PHE A 301 -11.57 -4.49 24.06
CA PHE A 301 -12.85 -5.16 23.88
C PHE A 301 -13.95 -4.58 24.75
N VAL A 302 -15.18 -4.60 24.23
CA VAL A 302 -16.41 -4.36 24.99
C VAL A 302 -17.23 -5.65 24.98
N LYS A 303 -17.72 -6.06 26.14
CA LYS A 303 -18.62 -7.21 26.27
C LYS A 303 -20.01 -6.83 25.75
N LYS A 304 -20.54 -7.62 24.83
CA LYS A 304 -21.95 -7.56 24.44
C LYS A 304 -22.83 -8.23 25.50
N LYS A 305 -24.14 -7.99 25.42
CA LYS A 305 -25.15 -8.60 26.32
C LYS A 305 -25.14 -10.13 26.27
N ASP A 306 -24.81 -10.71 25.12
CA ASP A 306 -24.69 -12.16 24.90
C ASP A 306 -23.36 -12.75 25.44
N GLY A 307 -22.49 -11.93 26.04
CA GLY A 307 -21.19 -12.33 26.55
C GLY A 307 -20.07 -12.34 25.51
N SER A 308 -20.37 -12.13 24.22
CA SER A 308 -19.35 -12.04 23.18
C SER A 308 -18.53 -10.75 23.29
N LEU A 309 -17.28 -10.81 22.83
CA LEU A 309 -16.36 -9.67 22.86
C LEU A 309 -16.43 -8.93 21.51
N ARG A 310 -16.69 -7.62 21.55
CA ARG A 310 -16.66 -6.73 20.39
C ARG A 310 -15.34 -5.95 20.38
N PRO A 311 -14.52 -6.07 19.32
CA PRO A 311 -13.31 -5.26 19.19
C PRO A 311 -13.68 -3.79 19.05
N CYS A 312 -12.96 -2.92 19.74
CA CYS A 312 -13.15 -1.47 19.77
C CYS A 312 -11.79 -0.79 19.66
N ILE A 313 -11.74 0.29 18.89
CA ILE A 313 -10.55 1.08 18.68
C ILE A 313 -10.83 2.49 19.18
N ASP A 314 -9.99 2.97 20.08
CA ASP A 314 -10.12 4.27 20.71
C ASP A 314 -9.67 5.39 19.76
N TYR A 315 -10.57 5.81 18.86
CA TYR A 315 -10.34 6.91 17.94
C TYR A 315 -10.72 8.28 18.51
N HIS A 316 -10.93 8.45 19.82
CA HIS A 316 -11.28 9.76 20.37
C HIS A 316 -10.29 10.86 19.94
N GLY A 317 -8.99 10.59 20.10
CA GLY A 317 -7.96 11.55 19.70
C GLY A 317 -7.92 11.84 18.19
N LEU A 318 -8.19 10.84 17.34
CA LEU A 318 -8.30 11.05 15.88
C LEU A 318 -9.57 11.85 15.54
N ASN A 319 -10.68 11.52 16.20
CA ASN A 319 -11.95 12.17 15.98
C ASN A 319 -11.90 13.65 16.34
N ASP A 320 -11.23 14.03 17.43
CA ASP A 320 -11.15 15.43 17.87
C ASP A 320 -10.48 16.34 16.84
N ILE A 321 -9.56 15.78 16.05
CA ILE A 321 -8.83 16.51 15.00
C ILE A 321 -9.37 16.26 13.58
N THR A 322 -10.44 15.48 13.43
CA THR A 322 -11.05 15.20 12.13
C THR A 322 -12.10 16.28 11.80
N VAL A 323 -12.07 16.80 10.58
CA VAL A 323 -13.10 17.70 10.06
C VAL A 323 -14.44 16.97 10.04
N LYS A 324 -15.43 17.50 10.78
CA LYS A 324 -16.71 16.84 10.98
C LYS A 324 -17.59 16.96 9.74
N ASN A 325 -18.01 15.82 9.19
CA ASN A 325 -19.04 15.75 8.18
C ASN A 325 -20.42 15.93 8.86
N ARG A 326 -21.11 17.02 8.54
CA ARG A 326 -22.44 17.35 9.08
C ARG A 326 -23.58 16.92 8.16
N TYR A 327 -23.42 15.79 7.47
CA TYR A 327 -24.48 15.22 6.66
C TYR A 327 -25.74 15.00 7.51
N PRO A 328 -26.93 15.40 7.03
CA PRO A 328 -28.15 15.26 7.80
C PRO A 328 -28.55 13.78 7.92
N LEU A 329 -28.70 13.31 9.15
CA LEU A 329 -29.33 12.02 9.41
C LEU A 329 -30.85 12.22 9.53
N PRO A 330 -31.67 11.33 8.95
CA PRO A 330 -33.11 11.42 9.07
C PRO A 330 -33.54 11.24 10.52
N LEU A 331 -34.63 11.91 10.89
CA LEU A 331 -35.22 11.74 12.22
C LEU A 331 -36.00 10.43 12.26
N MET A 332 -35.74 9.58 13.25
CA MET A 332 -36.49 8.30 13.36
C MET A 332 -38.01 8.51 13.45
N SER A 333 -38.47 9.65 13.98
CA SER A 333 -39.89 9.97 14.05
C SER A 333 -40.56 10.11 12.68
N THR A 334 -39.82 10.54 11.64
CA THR A 334 -40.37 10.70 10.29
C THR A 334 -40.53 9.38 9.56
N ALA A 335 -39.94 8.29 10.07
CA ALA A 335 -40.13 6.95 9.51
C ALA A 335 -41.60 6.54 9.44
N PHE A 336 -42.36 6.86 10.49
CA PHE A 336 -43.79 6.52 10.57
C PHE A 336 -44.64 7.32 9.57
N GLU A 337 -44.20 8.51 9.17
CA GLU A 337 -44.88 9.33 8.17
C GLU A 337 -44.71 8.74 6.77
N VAL A 338 -43.48 8.35 6.42
CA VAL A 338 -43.17 7.69 5.14
C VAL A 338 -43.89 6.35 5.02
N LEU A 339 -43.93 5.58 6.09
CA LEU A 339 -44.52 4.24 6.09
C LEU A 339 -46.02 4.22 6.43
N TRP A 340 -46.66 5.38 6.54
CA TRP A 340 -48.06 5.48 6.95
C TRP A 340 -48.98 4.78 5.95
N GLY A 341 -49.84 3.88 6.44
CA GLY A 341 -50.79 3.13 5.61
C GLY A 341 -50.19 1.90 4.91
N ALA A 342 -48.90 1.62 5.08
CA ALA A 342 -48.30 0.38 4.62
C ALA A 342 -48.93 -0.83 5.34
N LYS A 343 -49.22 -1.90 4.58
CA LYS A 343 -49.79 -3.15 5.10
C LYS A 343 -48.73 -4.21 5.36
N PHE A 344 -47.60 -4.12 4.67
CA PHE A 344 -46.49 -5.05 4.73
C PHE A 344 -45.21 -4.25 4.95
N PHE A 345 -44.38 -4.73 5.87
CA PHE A 345 -43.09 -4.13 6.20
C PHE A 345 -42.01 -5.15 5.91
N THR A 346 -40.94 -4.71 5.25
CA THR A 346 -39.73 -5.50 5.02
C THR A 346 -38.59 -4.76 5.69
N LYS A 347 -37.72 -5.49 6.39
CA LYS A 347 -36.49 -4.96 6.96
C LYS A 347 -35.31 -5.61 6.25
N LEU A 348 -34.37 -4.81 5.77
CA LEU A 348 -33.10 -5.32 5.24
C LEU A 348 -31.99 -5.05 6.26
N ASP A 349 -31.27 -6.10 6.66
CA ASP A 349 -30.15 -6.01 7.59
C ASP A 349 -28.84 -6.23 6.82
N LEU A 350 -28.00 -5.20 6.78
CA LEU A 350 -26.73 -5.23 6.06
C LEU A 350 -25.62 -5.86 6.92
N ARG A 351 -25.14 -7.04 6.51
CA ARG A 351 -24.02 -7.72 7.18
C ARG A 351 -22.79 -6.82 7.17
N ASN A 352 -22.24 -6.55 8.37
CA ASN A 352 -21.06 -5.72 8.56
C ASN A 352 -21.12 -4.40 7.77
N ALA A 353 -22.28 -3.73 7.77
CA ALA A 353 -22.60 -2.57 6.92
C ALA A 353 -21.43 -1.60 6.69
N TYR A 354 -20.77 -1.14 7.76
CA TYR A 354 -19.63 -0.21 7.64
C TYR A 354 -18.45 -0.77 6.84
N HIS A 355 -18.15 -2.07 6.94
CA HIS A 355 -17.05 -2.69 6.19
C HIS A 355 -17.29 -2.68 4.67
N LEU A 356 -18.51 -2.37 4.20
CA LEU A 356 -18.82 -2.22 2.78
C LEU A 356 -18.23 -0.94 2.17
N VAL A 357 -17.76 0.00 2.98
CA VAL A 357 -17.17 1.27 2.56
C VAL A 357 -15.65 1.22 2.78
N ARG A 358 -14.86 1.63 1.80
CA ARG A 358 -13.40 1.75 1.95
C ARG A 358 -13.03 3.01 2.70
N ILE A 359 -11.90 3.00 3.38
CA ILE A 359 -11.20 4.25 3.70
C ILE A 359 -10.62 4.80 2.40
N ARG A 360 -10.67 6.13 2.21
CA ARG A 360 -10.12 6.78 1.01
C ARG A 360 -8.63 6.45 0.87
N GLU A 361 -8.21 6.17 -0.35
CA GLU A 361 -6.80 5.92 -0.66
C GLU A 361 -5.91 7.06 -0.16
N GLY A 362 -4.89 6.72 0.62
CA GLY A 362 -3.96 7.66 1.25
C GLY A 362 -4.37 8.11 2.66
N ASP A 363 -5.57 7.75 3.13
CA ASP A 363 -6.03 8.05 4.49
C ASP A 363 -5.97 6.83 5.43
N GLU A 364 -5.71 5.62 4.92
CA GLU A 364 -5.76 4.38 5.70
C GLU A 364 -4.83 4.41 6.91
N TRP A 365 -3.63 5.00 6.76
CA TRP A 365 -2.64 5.13 7.83
C TRP A 365 -3.18 5.88 9.06
N LYS A 366 -4.18 6.75 8.90
CA LYS A 366 -4.79 7.49 10.02
C LYS A 366 -5.61 6.56 10.93
N THR A 367 -6.06 5.43 10.40
CA THR A 367 -6.79 4.39 11.14
C THR A 367 -5.87 3.38 11.83
N ALA A 368 -4.56 3.64 11.86
CA ALA A 368 -3.64 2.73 12.51
C ALA A 368 -3.95 2.57 14.00
N PHE A 369 -3.81 1.34 14.49
CA PHE A 369 -4.09 0.94 15.85
C PHE A 369 -3.03 -0.03 16.39
N ASN A 370 -2.84 0.03 17.70
CA ASN A 370 -1.86 -0.72 18.45
C ASN A 370 -2.50 -1.89 19.18
N THR A 371 -1.86 -3.04 19.06
CA THR A 371 -2.17 -4.25 19.82
C THR A 371 -0.90 -4.74 20.53
N PRO A 372 -1.01 -5.57 21.59
CA PRO A 372 0.15 -6.17 22.23
C PRO A 372 1.04 -7.01 21.29
N THR A 373 0.51 -7.44 20.14
CA THR A 373 1.19 -8.33 19.19
C THR A 373 1.60 -7.64 17.89
N GLY A 374 1.26 -6.37 17.68
CA GLY A 374 1.59 -5.68 16.44
C GLY A 374 0.86 -4.36 16.21
N HIS A 375 1.18 -3.77 15.06
CA HIS A 375 0.64 -2.49 14.60
C HIS A 375 -0.05 -2.68 13.25
N PHE A 376 -1.30 -2.25 13.16
CA PHE A 376 -2.17 -2.53 12.01
C PHE A 376 -3.00 -1.30 11.66
N GLU A 377 -3.51 -1.24 10.44
CA GLU A 377 -4.43 -0.19 9.99
C GLU A 377 -5.60 -0.80 9.23
N TYR A 378 -6.76 -0.13 9.28
CA TYR A 378 -7.95 -0.54 8.54
C TYR A 378 -7.93 0.01 7.13
N LEU A 379 -8.44 -0.81 6.22
CA LEU A 379 -8.70 -0.40 4.83
C LEU A 379 -10.18 -0.15 4.56
N VAL A 380 -11.05 -0.52 5.51
CA VAL A 380 -12.50 -0.33 5.46
C VAL A 380 -12.97 0.59 6.58
N LEU A 381 -14.11 1.23 6.36
CA LEU A 381 -14.78 2.04 7.35
C LEU A 381 -15.20 1.16 8.54
N LEU A 382 -14.98 1.68 9.74
CA LEU A 382 -15.27 0.99 10.97
C LEU A 382 -16.01 1.88 11.97
N PHE A 383 -16.64 1.20 12.93
CA PHE A 383 -17.22 1.87 14.08
C PHE A 383 -16.16 2.66 14.87
N GLY A 384 -16.60 3.78 15.43
CA GLY A 384 -15.75 4.66 16.24
C GLY A 384 -15.16 5.84 15.48
N LEU A 385 -15.16 5.86 14.15
CA LEU A 385 -14.81 7.06 13.38
C LEU A 385 -15.99 8.04 13.35
N SER A 386 -15.72 9.31 13.64
CA SER A 386 -16.77 10.32 13.83
C SER A 386 -17.60 10.61 12.57
N ASN A 387 -17.04 10.42 11.38
CA ASN A 387 -17.74 10.63 10.11
C ASN A 387 -18.39 9.35 9.57
N ALA A 388 -18.20 8.19 10.21
CA ALA A 388 -18.72 6.92 9.70
C ALA A 388 -20.25 6.92 9.47
N PRO A 389 -21.09 7.43 10.40
CA PRO A 389 -22.54 7.48 10.17
C PRO A 389 -22.93 8.37 8.98
N ALA A 390 -22.28 9.52 8.84
CA ALA A 390 -22.54 10.47 7.77
C ALA A 390 -22.17 9.90 6.38
N VAL A 391 -20.99 9.27 6.29
CA VAL A 391 -20.53 8.63 5.05
C VAL A 391 -21.46 7.48 4.66
N PHE A 392 -21.82 6.63 5.62
CA PHE A 392 -22.70 5.49 5.35
C PHE A 392 -24.10 5.94 4.93
N GLN A 393 -24.69 6.92 5.63
CA GLN A 393 -25.99 7.47 5.23
C GLN A 393 -25.94 8.10 3.84
N THR A 394 -24.85 8.82 3.50
CA THR A 394 -24.69 9.41 2.16
C THR A 394 -24.70 8.34 1.07
N LEU A 395 -24.00 7.22 1.30
CA LEU A 395 -23.98 6.07 0.39
C LEU A 395 -25.39 5.49 0.19
N VAL A 396 -26.08 5.14 1.27
CA VAL A 396 -27.38 4.47 1.13
C VAL A 396 -28.42 5.43 0.54
N ASN A 397 -28.36 6.72 0.88
CA ASN A 397 -29.22 7.74 0.28
C ASN A 397 -28.98 7.91 -1.22
N ASP A 398 -27.74 7.72 -1.68
CA ASP A 398 -27.43 7.75 -3.11
C ASP A 398 -27.98 6.52 -3.84
N VAL A 399 -27.79 5.33 -3.25
CA VAL A 399 -28.19 4.04 -3.83
C VAL A 399 -29.71 3.88 -3.89
N LEU A 400 -30.44 4.33 -2.87
CA LEU A 400 -31.90 4.17 -2.76
C LEU A 400 -32.66 5.47 -3.03
N ARG A 401 -32.01 6.45 -3.67
CA ARG A 401 -32.49 7.82 -3.82
C ARG A 401 -33.91 7.93 -4.38
N ASP A 402 -34.23 7.07 -5.34
CA ASP A 402 -35.49 7.02 -6.07
C ASP A 402 -36.63 6.37 -5.26
N MET A 403 -36.32 5.67 -4.18
CA MET A 403 -37.30 4.97 -3.32
C MET A 403 -37.48 5.63 -1.94
N ILE A 404 -36.50 6.45 -1.52
CA ILE A 404 -36.52 7.17 -0.25
C ILE A 404 -37.67 8.19 -0.23
N ASN A 405 -38.39 8.22 0.89
CA ASN A 405 -39.60 9.03 1.12
C ASN A 405 -40.82 8.66 0.26
N ASP A 406 -40.76 7.57 -0.51
CA ASP A 406 -41.93 6.97 -1.16
C ASP A 406 -42.38 5.73 -0.39
N PHE A 407 -41.53 4.70 -0.34
CA PHE A 407 -41.82 3.45 0.39
C PHE A 407 -40.62 2.88 1.16
N VAL A 408 -39.45 3.51 1.07
CA VAL A 408 -38.23 3.12 1.79
C VAL A 408 -37.85 4.21 2.79
N PHE A 409 -37.52 3.79 4.01
CA PHE A 409 -36.93 4.65 5.03
C PHE A 409 -35.59 4.06 5.45
N VAL A 410 -34.54 4.87 5.43
CA VAL A 410 -33.19 4.42 5.76
C VAL A 410 -32.67 5.18 6.97
N TYR A 411 -32.19 4.45 7.97
CA TYR A 411 -31.44 5.02 9.08
C TYR A 411 -30.16 4.21 9.30
N LEU A 412 -29.04 4.75 8.82
CA LEU A 412 -27.75 4.06 8.82
C LEU A 412 -27.86 2.68 8.14
N ASP A 413 -27.59 1.62 8.89
CA ASP A 413 -27.64 0.22 8.45
C ASP A 413 -29.03 -0.42 8.49
N ASP A 414 -30.03 0.27 9.05
CA ASP A 414 -31.43 -0.15 9.02
C ASP A 414 -32.15 0.41 7.77
N ILE A 415 -32.69 -0.48 6.94
CA ILE A 415 -33.50 -0.17 5.73
C ILE A 415 -34.88 -0.83 5.86
#